data_AF-A0AAD8NDH3-F1
#
_entry.id   AF-A0AAD8NDH3-F1
#
_cell.length_a   1.000
_cell.length_b   1.000
_cell.length_c   1.000
_cell.angle_alpha   90.00
_cell.angle_beta   90.00
_cell.angle_gamma   90.00
#
_symmetry.space_group_name_H-M   'P 1'
#
loop_
_entity.id
_entity.type
_entity.pdbx_description
1 polymer ?
#
loop_
_entity_poly.entity_id
_entity_poly.type
_entity_poly.pdbx_seq_one_letter_code
_entity_poly.pdbx_strand_id
1 'polypeptide(L)'
;MSIRGAVSHLEELGCSVTEVSLPSFSLGLPAYYILASSESSSNLSRYDGVRYGNQCESEELNSLYENTRARGFGSEVKRRILMGTYALSAGYYDAYYKRAQQVRTLVRKSFKSALDENDILISPAAPSAAYKIGEKKDDPLAIYAGDFITVNVNLAGLPALVLPCGFVEGGPAGLPVGVQMIGAAFDEEKLLKVGHIFEQTLQDFSSNPPLGVI
;
A
#
# COMPACT_ATOMS: atom_id res chain seq x y z
N MET A 1 -22.69 -2.33 4.75
CA MET A 1 -22.26 -3.68 5.14
C MET A 1 -20.81 -3.62 5.65
N SER A 2 -20.44 -4.47 6.61
CA SER A 2 -19.07 -4.54 7.16
C SER A 2 -18.24 -5.57 6.41
N ILE A 3 -16.92 -5.65 6.66
CA ILE A 3 -16.05 -6.69 6.07
C ILE A 3 -16.58 -8.10 6.37
N ARG A 4 -17.07 -8.35 7.59
CA ARG A 4 -17.71 -9.64 7.93
C ARG A 4 -18.96 -9.91 7.10
N GLY A 5 -19.76 -8.88 6.84
CA GLY A 5 -20.93 -9.02 5.97
C GLY A 5 -20.54 -9.32 4.51
N ALA A 6 -19.43 -8.76 4.02
CA ALA A 6 -18.91 -9.12 2.68
C ALA A 6 -18.48 -10.59 2.61
N VAL A 7 -17.87 -11.11 3.69
CA VAL A 7 -17.51 -12.53 3.81
C VAL A 7 -18.75 -13.41 3.83
N SER A 8 -19.75 -13.09 4.67
CA SER A 8 -21.01 -13.85 4.72
C SER A 8 -21.77 -13.84 3.39
N HIS A 9 -21.76 -12.72 2.67
CA HIS A 9 -22.35 -12.63 1.33
C HIS A 9 -21.67 -13.59 0.33
N LEU A 10 -20.34 -13.71 0.39
CA LEU A 10 -19.62 -14.67 -0.44
C LEU A 10 -19.94 -16.13 -0.06
N GLU A 11 -20.13 -16.43 1.24
CA GLU A 11 -20.60 -17.75 1.68
C GLU A 11 -21.99 -18.08 1.13
N GLU A 12 -22.91 -17.12 1.14
CA GLU A 12 -24.26 -17.27 0.57
C GLU A 12 -24.24 -17.54 -0.94
N LEU A 13 -23.25 -17.00 -1.65
CA LEU A 13 -23.00 -17.26 -3.07
C LEU A 13 -22.31 -18.61 -3.33
N GLY A 14 -22.00 -19.39 -2.28
CA GLY A 14 -21.45 -20.74 -2.37
C GLY A 14 -19.93 -20.83 -2.21
N CYS A 15 -19.24 -19.76 -1.79
CA CYS A 15 -17.82 -19.84 -1.44
C CYS A 15 -17.63 -20.56 -0.10
N SER A 16 -16.56 -21.36 0.00
CA SER A 16 -16.08 -21.84 1.29
C SER A 16 -15.15 -20.79 1.90
N VAL A 17 -15.38 -20.44 3.17
CA VAL A 17 -14.56 -19.48 3.90
C VAL A 17 -13.81 -20.19 5.02
N THR A 18 -12.51 -19.98 5.06
CA THR A 18 -11.64 -20.45 6.15
C THR A 18 -10.75 -19.32 6.64
N GLU A 19 -10.49 -19.29 7.95
CA GLU A 19 -9.52 -18.37 8.52
C GLU A 19 -8.09 -18.84 8.26
N VAL A 20 -7.23 -17.93 7.80
CA VAL A 20 -5.81 -18.21 7.52
C VAL A 20 -4.91 -17.44 8.46
N SER A 21 -3.77 -18.03 8.83
CA SER A 21 -2.75 -17.38 9.63
C SER A 21 -1.57 -16.93 8.78
N LEU A 22 -1.17 -15.66 8.92
CA LEU A 22 0.01 -15.08 8.29
C LEU A 22 0.99 -14.58 9.36
N PRO A 23 1.83 -15.46 9.94
CA PRO A 23 2.62 -15.14 11.14
C PRO A 23 3.61 -13.97 10.96
N SER A 24 4.05 -13.72 9.73
CA SER A 24 5.01 -12.65 9.41
C SER A 24 4.34 -11.34 9.01
N PHE A 25 3.01 -11.23 9.05
CA PHE A 25 2.26 -10.08 8.51
C PHE A 25 2.66 -8.74 9.15
N SER A 26 2.87 -8.74 10.48
CA SER A 26 3.27 -7.53 11.23
C SER A 26 4.68 -7.02 10.88
N LEU A 27 5.53 -7.89 10.32
CA LEU A 27 6.88 -7.54 9.90
C LEU A 27 6.90 -6.86 8.51
N GLY A 28 5.80 -6.93 7.76
CA GLY A 28 5.70 -6.38 6.41
C GLY A 28 5.88 -4.87 6.37
N LEU A 29 5.17 -4.13 7.22
CA LEU A 29 5.22 -2.67 7.24
C LEU A 29 6.64 -2.10 7.43
N PRO A 30 7.41 -2.49 8.48
CA PRO A 30 8.76 -1.98 8.65
C PRO A 30 9.69 -2.41 7.51
N ALA A 31 9.57 -3.64 7.00
CA ALA A 31 10.36 -4.11 5.88
C ALA A 31 10.08 -3.28 4.61
N TYR A 32 8.80 -2.98 4.33
CA TYR A 32 8.40 -2.15 3.20
C TYR A 32 9.04 -0.76 3.26
N TYR A 33 8.98 -0.06 4.40
CA TYR A 33 9.55 1.28 4.49
C TYR A 33 11.07 1.31 4.35
N ILE A 34 11.78 0.23 4.73
CA ILE A 34 13.21 0.10 4.47
C ILE A 34 13.45 -0.09 2.97
N LEU A 35 12.78 -1.05 2.34
CA LEU A 35 12.99 -1.40 0.94
C LEU A 35 12.58 -0.25 0.01
N ALA A 36 11.35 0.24 0.15
CA ALA A 36 10.80 1.30 -0.68
C ALA A 36 11.61 2.59 -0.57
N SER A 37 12.07 2.97 0.65
CA SER A 37 12.90 4.17 0.82
C SER A 37 14.28 4.00 0.20
N SER A 38 14.90 2.82 0.38
CA SER A 38 16.20 2.50 -0.22
C SER A 38 16.16 2.54 -1.75
N GLU A 39 15.14 1.93 -2.34
CA GLU A 39 14.97 1.95 -3.81
C GLU A 39 14.58 3.35 -4.30
N SER A 40 13.77 4.09 -3.55
CA SER A 40 13.44 5.49 -3.86
C SER A 40 14.67 6.38 -3.85
N SER A 41 15.57 6.26 -2.86
CA SER A 41 16.77 7.11 -2.81
C SER A 41 17.67 6.91 -4.03
N SER A 42 17.81 5.66 -4.48
CA SER A 42 18.53 5.33 -5.71
C SER A 42 17.79 5.82 -6.96
N ASN A 43 16.49 5.54 -7.08
CA ASN A 43 15.69 5.95 -8.24
C ASN A 43 15.64 7.46 -8.43
N LEU A 44 15.53 8.22 -7.33
CA LEU A 44 15.45 9.68 -7.32
C LEU A 44 16.83 10.37 -7.43
N SER A 45 17.94 9.62 -7.44
CA SER A 45 19.29 10.19 -7.62
C SER A 45 19.44 10.91 -8.96
N ARG A 46 18.70 10.47 -9.99
CA ARG A 46 18.72 11.03 -11.36
C ARG A 46 18.17 12.45 -11.47
N TYR A 47 17.41 12.92 -10.47
CA TYR A 47 16.85 14.26 -10.45
C TYR A 47 17.88 15.22 -9.87
N ASP A 48 18.67 15.77 -10.77
CA ASP A 48 19.88 16.55 -10.48
C ASP A 48 19.87 17.93 -11.16
N GLY A 49 18.89 18.21 -12.04
CA GLY A 49 18.75 19.46 -12.78
C GLY A 49 19.69 19.59 -13.98
N VAL A 50 20.44 18.55 -14.35
CA VAL A 50 21.42 18.63 -15.46
C VAL A 50 20.79 18.32 -16.80
N ARG A 51 20.01 17.24 -16.88
CA ARG A 51 19.41 16.77 -18.15
C ARG A 51 17.99 17.28 -18.37
N TYR A 52 17.23 17.44 -17.30
CA TYR A 52 15.81 17.80 -17.34
C TYR A 52 15.32 18.26 -15.97
N GLY A 53 14.13 18.87 -15.97
CA GLY A 53 13.43 19.33 -14.77
C GLY A 53 13.85 20.72 -14.33
N ASN A 54 13.54 21.04 -13.07
CA ASN A 54 13.94 22.30 -12.47
C ASN A 54 15.45 22.32 -12.22
N GLN A 55 16.07 23.48 -12.41
CA GLN A 55 17.51 23.69 -12.19
C GLN A 55 17.69 25.01 -11.43
N CYS A 56 18.44 24.98 -10.33
CA CYS A 56 18.84 26.21 -9.65
C CYS A 56 20.07 26.80 -10.31
N GLU A 57 20.15 28.13 -10.44
CA GLU A 57 21.39 28.78 -10.88
C GLU A 57 22.50 28.56 -9.85
N SER A 58 23.68 28.14 -10.33
CA SER A 58 24.89 28.00 -9.53
C SER A 58 26.12 27.94 -10.41
N GLU A 59 27.24 28.47 -9.93
CA GLU A 59 28.54 28.41 -10.62
C GLU A 59 29.29 27.08 -10.34
N GLU A 60 28.96 26.41 -9.24
CA GLU A 60 29.61 25.19 -8.78
C GLU A 60 28.67 23.97 -8.88
N LEU A 61 29.19 22.83 -9.36
CA LEU A 61 28.39 21.64 -9.63
C LEU A 61 27.75 21.04 -8.37
N ASN A 62 28.47 21.03 -7.24
CA ASN A 62 27.91 20.54 -5.97
C ASN A 62 26.76 21.42 -5.49
N SER A 63 26.94 22.74 -5.54
CA SER A 63 25.92 23.72 -5.18
C SER A 63 24.71 23.64 -6.10
N LEU A 64 24.90 23.38 -7.40
CA LEU A 64 23.83 23.10 -8.35
C LEU A 64 22.98 21.89 -7.90
N TYR A 65 23.62 20.77 -7.58
CA TYR A 65 22.92 19.55 -7.15
C TYR A 65 22.17 19.73 -5.83
N GLU A 66 22.85 20.26 -4.81
CA GLU A 66 22.30 20.42 -3.48
C GLU A 66 21.09 21.35 -3.48
N ASN A 67 21.21 22.54 -4.09
CA ASN A 67 20.14 23.52 -4.10
C ASN A 67 18.95 23.07 -4.95
N THR A 68 19.21 22.45 -6.10
CA THR A 68 18.14 21.94 -6.99
C THR A 68 17.31 20.89 -6.28
N ARG A 69 17.95 19.93 -5.62
CA ARG A 69 17.25 18.86 -4.87
C ARG A 69 16.60 19.40 -3.59
N ALA A 70 17.25 20.33 -2.90
CA ALA A 70 16.72 20.95 -1.69
C ALA A 70 15.45 21.77 -1.96
N ARG A 71 15.35 22.45 -3.10
CA ARG A 71 14.13 23.21 -3.46
C ARG A 71 13.09 22.37 -4.19
N GLY A 72 13.53 21.38 -4.98
CA GLY A 72 12.64 20.54 -5.79
C GLY A 72 11.86 19.48 -5.01
N PHE A 73 12.42 18.93 -3.93
CA PHE A 73 11.75 17.88 -3.16
C PHE A 73 10.98 18.39 -1.93
N GLY A 74 9.75 17.89 -1.77
CA GLY A 74 8.98 18.05 -0.54
C GLY A 74 9.59 17.31 0.66
N SER A 75 9.07 17.59 1.85
CA SER A 75 9.58 17.04 3.12
C SER A 75 9.53 15.51 3.19
N GLU A 76 8.42 14.89 2.74
CA GLU A 76 8.26 13.43 2.73
C GLU A 76 9.27 12.75 1.80
N VAL A 77 9.50 13.31 0.61
CA VAL A 77 10.46 12.78 -0.36
C VAL A 77 11.88 12.86 0.20
N LYS A 78 12.26 14.01 0.78
CA LYS A 78 13.56 14.17 1.45
C LYS A 78 13.75 13.17 2.59
N ARG A 79 12.72 12.95 3.42
CA ARG A 79 12.75 11.98 4.52
C ARG A 79 13.05 10.57 4.01
N ARG A 80 12.36 10.13 2.94
CA ARG A 80 12.58 8.81 2.33
C ARG A 80 13.96 8.68 1.68
N ILE A 81 14.44 9.72 1.01
CA ILE A 81 15.81 9.72 0.45
C ILE A 81 16.82 9.52 1.57
N LEU A 82 16.73 10.28 2.67
CA LEU A 82 17.66 10.17 3.80
C LEU A 82 17.62 8.78 4.45
N MET A 83 16.42 8.26 4.74
CA MET A 83 16.25 6.90 5.28
C MET A 83 16.83 5.84 4.34
N GLY A 84 16.57 5.97 3.05
CA GLY A 84 17.08 5.04 2.04
C GLY A 84 18.59 5.08 1.89
N THR A 85 19.19 6.27 1.86
CA THR A 85 20.65 6.41 1.83
C THR A 85 21.31 5.83 3.07
N TYR A 86 20.68 5.99 4.24
CA TYR A 86 21.18 5.39 5.49
C TYR A 86 21.09 3.86 5.45
N ALA A 87 19.94 3.31 5.05
CA ALA A 87 19.73 1.86 4.96
C ALA A 87 20.66 1.16 3.95
N LEU A 88 21.12 1.87 2.92
CA LEU A 88 22.08 1.38 1.94
C LEU A 88 23.55 1.66 2.27
N SER A 89 23.83 2.45 3.31
CA SER A 89 25.20 2.85 3.65
C SER A 89 26.03 1.66 4.15
N ALA A 90 27.35 1.72 3.90
CA ALA A 90 28.29 0.71 4.35
C ALA A 90 28.24 0.59 5.89
N GLY A 91 28.18 -0.65 6.39
CA GLY A 91 28.01 -0.96 7.81
C GLY A 91 26.56 -1.14 8.26
N TYR A 92 25.58 -0.57 7.54
CA TYR A 92 24.15 -0.68 7.87
C TYR A 92 23.35 -1.55 6.89
N TYR A 93 23.87 -1.75 5.67
CA TYR A 93 23.22 -2.55 4.62
C TYR A 93 22.71 -3.93 5.10
N ASP A 94 23.58 -4.70 5.76
CA ASP A 94 23.24 -6.04 6.22
C ASP A 94 22.17 -6.04 7.32
N ALA A 95 22.21 -5.04 8.20
CA ALA A 95 21.27 -4.90 9.32
C ALA A 95 19.89 -4.39 8.90
N TYR A 96 19.82 -3.57 7.85
CA TYR A 96 18.57 -2.96 7.38
C TYR A 96 18.09 -3.57 6.06
N TYR A 97 18.73 -3.24 4.93
CA TYR A 97 18.23 -3.61 3.60
C TYR A 97 18.18 -5.12 3.39
N LYS A 98 19.26 -5.83 3.70
CA LYS A 98 19.32 -7.30 3.58
C LYS A 98 18.33 -7.98 4.53
N ARG A 99 18.20 -7.47 5.76
CA ARG A 99 17.23 -8.00 6.72
C ARG A 99 15.79 -7.80 6.24
N ALA A 100 15.47 -6.64 5.67
CA ALA A 100 14.16 -6.39 5.08
C ALA A 100 13.85 -7.30 3.87
N GLN A 101 14.85 -7.60 3.02
CA GLN A 101 14.70 -8.59 1.94
C GLN A 101 14.42 -10.01 2.46
N GLN A 102 15.03 -10.40 3.59
CA GLN A 102 14.74 -11.68 4.25
C GLN A 102 13.29 -11.71 4.75
N VAL A 103 12.83 -10.63 5.39
CA VAL A 103 11.43 -10.50 5.84
C VAL A 103 10.47 -10.56 4.65
N ARG A 104 10.76 -9.87 3.55
CA ARG A 104 9.99 -9.97 2.30
C ARG A 104 9.85 -11.42 1.83
N THR A 105 10.92 -12.21 1.94
CA THR A 105 10.89 -13.64 1.60
C THR A 105 9.95 -14.43 2.52
N LEU A 106 9.93 -14.13 3.82
CA LEU A 106 9.00 -14.76 4.77
C LEU A 106 7.54 -14.40 4.45
N VAL A 107 7.26 -13.11 4.20
CA VAL A 107 5.94 -12.63 3.78
C VAL A 107 5.47 -13.36 2.52
N ARG A 108 6.32 -13.42 1.47
CA ARG A 108 6.03 -14.15 0.22
C ARG A 108 5.68 -15.61 0.47
N LYS A 109 6.44 -16.31 1.32
CA LYS A 109 6.17 -17.71 1.66
C LYS A 109 4.83 -17.87 2.37
N SER A 110 4.52 -17.02 3.34
CA SER A 110 3.24 -17.10 4.07
C SER A 110 2.04 -16.89 3.15
N PHE A 111 2.07 -15.87 2.28
CA PHE A 111 0.98 -15.66 1.32
C PHE A 111 0.87 -16.80 0.31
N LYS A 112 2.01 -17.31 -0.20
CA LYS A 112 2.00 -18.44 -1.11
C LYS A 112 1.37 -19.68 -0.46
N SER A 113 1.76 -20.03 0.75
CA SER A 113 1.18 -21.17 1.46
C SER A 113 -0.33 -21.03 1.66
N ALA A 114 -0.80 -19.82 2.01
CA ALA A 114 -2.23 -19.57 2.14
C ALA A 114 -2.97 -19.71 0.78
N LEU A 115 -2.39 -19.22 -0.31
CA LEU A 115 -2.97 -19.30 -1.66
C LEU A 115 -2.78 -20.67 -2.35
N ASP A 116 -1.90 -21.52 -1.83
CA ASP A 116 -1.80 -22.92 -2.28
C ASP A 116 -3.00 -23.75 -1.78
N GLU A 117 -3.65 -23.31 -0.69
CA GLU A 117 -4.82 -23.95 -0.08
C GLU A 117 -6.14 -23.19 -0.37
N ASN A 118 -6.07 -21.95 -0.87
CA ASN A 118 -7.21 -21.06 -1.07
C ASN A 118 -7.09 -20.30 -2.40
N ASP A 119 -8.21 -20.10 -3.10
CA ASP A 119 -8.20 -19.37 -4.38
C ASP A 119 -7.93 -17.86 -4.23
N ILE A 120 -8.51 -17.26 -3.18
CA ILE A 120 -8.47 -15.81 -2.92
C ILE A 120 -8.37 -15.61 -1.40
N LEU A 121 -7.59 -14.62 -0.98
CA LEU A 121 -7.58 -14.14 0.41
C LEU A 121 -8.36 -12.84 0.53
N ILE A 122 -9.08 -12.65 1.64
CA ILE A 122 -9.91 -11.47 1.88
C ILE A 122 -9.42 -10.73 3.12
N SER A 123 -9.33 -9.41 3.02
CA SER A 123 -9.04 -8.52 4.15
C SER A 123 -9.78 -7.18 3.99
N PRO A 124 -9.82 -6.32 5.02
CA PRO A 124 -10.12 -4.90 4.82
C PRO A 124 -9.09 -4.27 3.86
N ALA A 125 -9.47 -3.20 3.15
CA ALA A 125 -8.53 -2.43 2.33
C ALA A 125 -7.74 -1.38 3.15
N ALA A 126 -8.27 -0.96 4.29
CA ALA A 126 -7.67 0.01 5.19
C ALA A 126 -8.03 -0.31 6.65
N PRO A 127 -7.19 0.08 7.63
CA PRO A 127 -7.45 -0.16 9.05
C PRO A 127 -8.56 0.74 9.62
N SER A 128 -8.89 1.84 8.93
CA SER A 128 -9.97 2.76 9.30
C SER A 128 -10.66 3.29 8.06
N ALA A 129 -11.83 3.90 8.25
CA ALA A 129 -12.41 4.77 7.23
C ALA A 129 -11.56 6.04 7.02
N ALA A 130 -11.95 6.84 6.03
CA ALA A 130 -11.27 8.09 5.69
C ALA A 130 -11.21 9.04 6.90
N TYR A 131 -10.02 9.56 7.18
CA TYR A 131 -9.78 10.60 8.18
C TYR A 131 -9.78 12.00 7.52
N LYS A 132 -9.91 13.06 8.32
CA LYS A 132 -9.99 14.43 7.82
C LYS A 132 -8.64 14.94 7.32
N ILE A 133 -8.67 15.93 6.42
CA ILE A 133 -7.46 16.62 5.97
C ILE A 133 -6.77 17.26 7.17
N GLY A 134 -5.47 17.01 7.30
CA GLY A 134 -4.64 17.54 8.38
C GLY A 134 -4.65 16.71 9.67
N GLU A 135 -5.55 15.73 9.81
CA GLU A 135 -5.73 14.96 11.05
C GLU A 135 -4.47 14.20 11.49
N LYS A 136 -3.66 13.74 10.54
CA LYS A 136 -2.39 13.01 10.78
C LYS A 136 -1.13 13.78 10.35
N LYS A 137 -1.25 15.09 10.12
CA LYS A 137 -0.16 15.88 9.51
C LYS A 137 1.15 15.84 10.31
N ASP A 138 1.04 15.84 11.64
CA ASP A 138 2.18 15.95 12.55
C ASP A 138 2.70 14.58 13.02
N ASP A 139 2.08 13.48 12.58
CA ASP A 139 2.50 12.11 12.89
C ASP A 139 2.74 11.28 11.60
N PRO A 140 3.97 11.30 11.06
CA PRO A 140 4.33 10.49 9.90
C PRO A 140 4.13 8.99 10.11
N LEU A 141 4.27 8.47 11.33
CA LEU A 141 4.10 7.05 11.61
C LEU A 141 2.62 6.66 11.55
N ALA A 142 1.71 7.52 11.99
CA ALA A 142 0.26 7.30 11.86
C ALA A 142 -0.21 7.30 10.39
N ILE A 143 0.48 8.05 9.51
CA ILE A 143 0.25 7.99 8.07
C ILE A 143 0.70 6.62 7.55
N TYR A 144 1.90 6.19 7.91
CA TYR A 144 2.47 4.92 7.46
C TYR A 144 1.69 3.69 7.94
N ALA A 145 1.16 3.73 9.16
CA ALA A 145 0.29 2.68 9.69
C ALA A 145 -0.99 2.50 8.88
N GLY A 146 -1.40 3.50 8.08
CA GLY A 146 -2.53 3.38 7.15
C GLY A 146 -2.32 2.27 6.11
N ASP A 147 -1.07 2.02 5.72
CA ASP A 147 -0.73 1.03 4.69
C ASP A 147 -0.45 -0.36 5.29
N PHE A 148 -0.66 -0.56 6.60
CA PHE A 148 -0.35 -1.82 7.30
C PHE A 148 -0.95 -3.06 6.63
N ILE A 149 -2.15 -2.92 6.06
CA ILE A 149 -2.87 -4.04 5.44
C ILE A 149 -2.42 -4.28 3.99
N THR A 150 -2.02 -3.24 3.26
CA THR A 150 -1.84 -3.28 1.80
C THR A 150 -0.40 -3.59 1.39
N VAL A 151 0.61 -3.06 2.11
CA VAL A 151 2.03 -3.20 1.71
C VAL A 151 2.51 -4.66 1.64
N ASN A 152 1.90 -5.53 2.44
CA ASN A 152 2.22 -6.95 2.45
C ASN A 152 1.95 -7.61 1.08
N VAL A 153 0.92 -7.15 0.36
CA VAL A 153 0.60 -7.60 -1.00
C VAL A 153 1.69 -7.20 -1.99
N ASN A 154 2.19 -5.95 -1.90
CA ASN A 154 3.28 -5.47 -2.75
C ASN A 154 4.60 -6.23 -2.48
N LEU A 155 4.89 -6.49 -1.19
CA LEU A 155 6.05 -7.30 -0.80
C LEU A 155 5.95 -8.73 -1.35
N ALA A 156 4.75 -9.31 -1.28
CA ALA A 156 4.45 -10.62 -1.80
C ALA A 156 4.54 -10.68 -3.34
N GLY A 157 4.28 -9.56 -4.01
CA GLY A 157 4.24 -9.47 -5.47
C GLY A 157 2.99 -10.13 -6.06
N LEU A 158 1.85 -9.92 -5.41
CA LEU A 158 0.57 -10.55 -5.75
C LEU A 158 -0.43 -9.53 -6.30
N PRO A 159 -1.38 -9.95 -7.15
CA PRO A 159 -2.49 -9.10 -7.54
C PRO A 159 -3.48 -8.93 -6.39
N ALA A 160 -4.06 -7.73 -6.28
CA ALA A 160 -5.16 -7.46 -5.39
C ALA A 160 -6.17 -6.51 -6.02
N LEU A 161 -7.44 -6.71 -5.68
CA LEU A 161 -8.59 -5.93 -6.11
C LEU A 161 -9.28 -5.38 -4.86
N VAL A 162 -9.61 -4.09 -4.87
CA VAL A 162 -10.43 -3.48 -3.81
C VAL A 162 -11.78 -3.14 -4.38
N LEU A 163 -12.83 -3.67 -3.74
CA LEU A 163 -14.22 -3.36 -4.07
C LEU A 163 -14.90 -2.72 -2.87
N PRO A 164 -15.84 -1.80 -3.10
CA PRO A 164 -16.60 -1.26 -2.00
C PRO A 164 -17.56 -2.32 -1.44
N CYS A 165 -17.69 -2.39 -0.12
CA CYS A 165 -18.54 -3.37 0.54
C CYS A 165 -19.48 -2.76 1.58
N GLY A 166 -19.56 -1.43 1.67
CA GLY A 166 -20.43 -0.76 2.62
C GLY A 166 -20.02 0.65 2.98
N PHE A 167 -20.71 1.18 3.98
CA PHE A 167 -20.45 2.47 4.60
C PHE A 167 -20.39 2.32 6.12
N VAL A 168 -19.59 3.16 6.75
CA VAL A 168 -19.61 3.39 8.21
C VAL A 168 -20.07 4.81 8.50
N GLU A 169 -20.49 5.05 9.75
CA GLU A 169 -20.84 6.40 10.20
C GLU A 169 -19.66 7.36 10.03
N GLY A 170 -19.93 8.50 9.40
CA GLY A 170 -18.95 9.54 9.12
C GLY A 170 -19.40 10.44 7.97
N GLY A 171 -19.50 11.74 8.23
CA GLY A 171 -20.02 12.70 7.26
C GLY A 171 -21.52 12.51 6.92
N PRO A 172 -22.07 13.29 5.99
CA PRO A 172 -23.51 13.30 5.69
C PRO A 172 -24.04 12.05 4.98
N ALA A 173 -23.18 11.34 4.24
CA ALA A 173 -23.54 10.19 3.41
C ALA A 173 -22.93 8.86 3.88
N GLY A 174 -22.26 8.86 5.05
CA GLY A 174 -21.40 7.76 5.48
C GLY A 174 -20.06 7.73 4.73
N LEU A 175 -19.07 7.04 5.29
CA LEU A 175 -17.76 6.86 4.65
C LEU A 175 -17.66 5.46 4.06
N PRO A 176 -17.19 5.32 2.80
CA PRO A 176 -17.10 4.02 2.14
C PRO A 176 -16.07 3.12 2.83
N VAL A 177 -16.36 1.82 2.83
CA VAL A 177 -15.46 0.75 3.28
C VAL A 177 -15.14 -0.16 2.10
N GLY A 178 -13.85 -0.45 1.92
CA GLY A 178 -13.36 -1.36 0.89
C GLY A 178 -13.00 -2.73 1.44
N VAL A 179 -13.46 -3.78 0.76
CA VAL A 179 -12.94 -5.15 0.90
C VAL A 179 -11.81 -5.35 -0.11
N GLN A 180 -10.68 -5.86 0.36
CA GLN A 180 -9.54 -6.24 -0.46
C GLN A 180 -9.59 -7.75 -0.70
N MET A 181 -9.54 -8.14 -1.97
CA MET A 181 -9.42 -9.52 -2.44
C MET A 181 -8.03 -9.70 -3.05
N ILE A 182 -7.29 -10.73 -2.65
CA ILE A 182 -5.89 -10.97 -3.04
C ILE A 182 -5.81 -12.32 -3.74
N GLY A 183 -5.31 -12.33 -4.97
CA GLY A 183 -5.18 -13.55 -5.78
C GLY A 183 -3.76 -14.09 -5.83
N ALA A 184 -3.61 -15.28 -6.42
CA ALA A 184 -2.30 -15.84 -6.77
C ALA A 184 -1.64 -15.04 -7.91
N ALA A 185 -0.32 -15.16 -8.02
CA ALA A 185 0.43 -14.49 -9.09
C ALA A 185 -0.10 -14.93 -10.46
N PHE A 186 -0.41 -13.94 -11.32
CA PHE A 186 -0.97 -14.12 -12.66
C PHE A 186 -2.41 -14.69 -12.70
N ASP A 187 -3.15 -14.63 -11.59
CA ASP A 187 -4.54 -15.10 -11.49
C ASP A 187 -5.56 -13.94 -11.45
N GLU A 188 -5.23 -12.79 -12.08
CA GLU A 188 -6.10 -11.61 -12.14
C GLU A 188 -7.47 -11.91 -12.78
N GLU A 189 -7.51 -12.83 -13.75
CA GLU A 189 -8.77 -13.21 -14.40
C GLU A 189 -9.78 -13.79 -13.39
N LYS A 190 -9.34 -14.71 -12.53
CA LYS A 190 -10.19 -15.27 -11.47
C LYS A 190 -10.58 -14.20 -10.46
N LEU A 191 -9.63 -13.38 -10.05
CA LEU A 191 -9.85 -12.29 -9.10
C LEU A 191 -10.91 -11.30 -9.61
N LEU A 192 -10.83 -10.92 -10.88
CA LEU A 192 -11.79 -10.02 -11.53
C LEU A 192 -13.16 -10.67 -11.71
N LYS A 193 -13.23 -11.97 -12.03
CA LYS A 193 -14.51 -12.70 -12.12
C LYS A 193 -15.23 -12.72 -10.78
N VAL A 194 -14.54 -13.07 -9.70
CA VAL A 194 -15.11 -13.07 -8.35
C VAL A 194 -15.52 -11.65 -7.95
N GLY A 195 -14.67 -10.68 -8.23
CA GLY A 195 -14.98 -9.27 -7.96
C GLY A 195 -16.21 -8.78 -8.71
N HIS A 196 -16.37 -9.14 -9.98
CA HIS A 196 -17.55 -8.78 -10.77
C HIS A 196 -18.81 -9.44 -10.24
N ILE A 197 -18.77 -10.73 -9.88
CA ILE A 197 -19.92 -11.41 -9.26
C ILE A 197 -20.29 -10.74 -7.94
N PHE A 198 -19.30 -10.42 -7.10
CA PHE A 198 -19.52 -9.70 -5.84
C PHE A 198 -20.20 -8.34 -6.08
N GLU A 199 -19.73 -7.56 -7.05
CA GLU A 199 -20.33 -6.28 -7.44
C GLU A 199 -21.77 -6.44 -7.91
N GLN A 200 -22.06 -7.37 -8.83
CA GLN A 200 -23.39 -7.56 -9.41
C GLN A 200 -24.43 -8.08 -8.41
N THR A 201 -23.97 -8.77 -7.36
CA THR A 201 -24.84 -9.37 -6.34
C THR A 201 -24.99 -8.49 -5.11
N LEU A 202 -24.18 -7.44 -4.97
CA LEU A 202 -24.38 -6.42 -3.93
C LEU A 202 -25.63 -5.59 -4.26
N GLN A 203 -26.75 -5.96 -3.64
CA GLN A 203 -27.96 -5.14 -3.71
C GLN A 203 -27.71 -3.77 -3.05
N ASP A 204 -28.30 -2.72 -3.63
CA ASP A 204 -28.35 -1.36 -3.07
C ASP A 204 -27.01 -0.62 -2.90
N PHE A 205 -25.91 -1.11 -3.50
CA PHE A 205 -24.65 -0.37 -3.50
C PHE A 205 -24.58 0.67 -4.63
N SER A 206 -25.48 1.67 -4.58
CA SER A 206 -25.43 2.83 -5.47
C SER A 206 -24.69 3.99 -4.79
N SER A 207 -23.36 3.93 -4.76
CA SER A 207 -22.53 5.04 -4.31
C SER A 207 -22.23 5.98 -5.47
N ASN A 208 -23.24 6.69 -5.98
CA ASN A 208 -23.00 7.87 -6.79
C ASN A 208 -22.92 9.06 -5.83
N PRO A 209 -21.74 9.42 -5.29
CA PRO A 209 -21.63 10.69 -4.61
C PRO A 209 -22.05 11.78 -5.61
N PRO A 210 -22.78 12.81 -5.18
CA PRO A 210 -23.05 13.94 -6.05
C PRO A 210 -21.71 14.43 -6.58
N LEU A 211 -21.57 14.47 -7.92
CA LEU A 211 -20.42 15.11 -8.54
C LEU A 211 -20.42 16.55 -8.00
N GLY A 212 -19.49 16.84 -7.08
CA GLY A 212 -19.34 18.18 -6.56
C GLY A 212 -19.15 19.11 -7.75
N VAL A 213 -19.91 20.20 -7.80
CA VAL A 213 -19.63 21.29 -8.73
C VAL A 213 -18.23 21.79 -8.37
N ILE A 214 -17.25 21.47 -9.22
CA ILE A 214 -15.87 21.95 -9.09
C ILE A 214 -15.85 23.46 -9.37
#